data_AF-A0A0F8Z168-F1
#
_entry.id   AF-A0A0F8Z168-F1
#
_cell.length_a   1.000
_cell.length_b   1.000
_cell.length_c   1.000
_cell.angle_alpha   90.00
_cell.angle_beta   90.00
_cell.angle_gamma   90.00
#
_symmetry.space_group_name_H-M   'P 1'
#
loop_
_entity.id
_entity.type
_entity.pdbx_description
1 polymer ?
#
loop_
_entity_poly.entity_id
_entity_poly.type
_entity_poly.pdbx_seq_one_letter_code
_entity_poly.pdbx_strand_id
1 'polypeptide(L)'
;MKSTRRHELQHNVLDAELAKIIAFFKKHGTKLSWAVVILVLISLGWVWWNRKAIAQRVEVQNRYDRLTRLAASSLTSDKEVISGLQSLGEQDTVRWIAADSLLQLGRIYATSVLLTDKKQQRDDALARGRKYYQRVIDGFGDFPPFVAAAHIGLGKLAEGRGDFETARKCYKTVLDMPGLGGYPVLEQGRQAAAQLGTFNTTVHLATTMPAWARAEEKKRQKKEESIPTGKDRKAEDDAKKGDEKPRS
;
A
#
# COMPACT_ATOMS: atom_id res chain seq x y z
N MET A 1 57.91 14.70 -64.69
CA MET A 1 58.07 15.94 -63.90
C MET A 1 56.74 16.70 -63.76
N LYS A 2 55.78 16.28 -62.91
CA LYS A 2 54.56 17.06 -62.56
C LYS A 2 53.94 16.61 -61.22
N SER A 3 54.70 16.61 -60.12
CA SER A 3 54.16 16.25 -58.78
C SER A 3 54.35 17.36 -57.73
N THR A 4 55.35 18.23 -57.89
CA THR A 4 55.75 19.17 -56.84
C THR A 4 54.94 20.47 -56.76
N ARG A 5 54.04 20.78 -57.70
CA ARG A 5 53.25 22.03 -57.73
C ARG A 5 51.88 21.98 -57.03
N ARG A 6 51.42 20.82 -56.54
CA ARG A 6 50.10 20.71 -55.88
C ARG A 6 50.12 20.96 -54.37
N HIS A 7 51.27 20.89 -53.72
CA HIS A 7 51.37 21.10 -52.27
C HIS A 7 51.54 22.57 -51.84
N GLU A 8 52.00 23.47 -52.71
CA GLU A 8 52.12 24.91 -52.39
C GLU A 8 50.78 25.66 -52.36
N LEU A 9 49.76 25.17 -53.08
CA LEU A 9 48.44 25.82 -53.12
C LEU A 9 47.58 25.51 -51.89
N GLN A 10 47.83 24.41 -51.18
CA GLN A 10 47.04 24.05 -49.99
C GLN A 10 47.48 24.80 -48.72
N HIS A 11 48.78 25.11 -48.58
CA HIS A 11 49.27 25.84 -47.41
C HIS A 11 48.79 27.31 -47.37
N ASN A 12 48.73 27.99 -48.52
CA ASN A 12 48.28 29.38 -48.57
C ASN A 12 46.79 29.57 -48.25
N VAL A 13 45.95 28.57 -48.50
CA VAL A 13 44.52 28.66 -48.16
C VAL A 13 44.32 28.58 -46.66
N LEU A 14 45.05 27.69 -45.97
CA LEU A 14 44.94 27.52 -44.53
C LEU A 14 45.42 28.77 -43.76
N ASP A 15 46.54 29.36 -44.19
CA ASP A 15 47.09 30.58 -43.57
C ASP A 15 46.16 31.78 -43.79
N ALA A 16 45.57 31.90 -44.98
CA ALA A 16 44.59 32.95 -45.27
C ALA A 16 43.29 32.78 -44.46
N GLU A 17 42.84 31.55 -44.22
CA GLU A 17 41.68 31.29 -43.36
C GLU A 17 41.98 31.53 -41.87
N LEU A 18 43.17 31.14 -41.38
CA LEU A 18 43.62 31.42 -40.03
C LEU A 18 43.73 32.93 -39.76
N ALA A 19 44.27 33.70 -40.72
CA ALA A 19 44.38 35.15 -40.60
C ALA A 19 43.00 35.82 -40.49
N LYS A 20 41.99 35.33 -41.22
CA LYS A 20 40.60 35.80 -41.12
C LYS A 20 40.00 35.50 -39.74
N ILE A 21 40.25 34.32 -39.20
CA ILE A 21 39.80 33.95 -37.84
C ILE A 21 40.45 34.87 -36.81
N ILE A 22 41.76 35.13 -36.89
CA ILE A 22 42.48 36.02 -35.96
C ILE A 22 41.96 37.46 -36.05
N ALA A 23 41.75 37.99 -37.26
CA ALA A 23 41.20 39.33 -37.46
C ALA A 23 39.77 39.45 -36.89
N PHE A 24 38.97 38.39 -37.05
CA PHE A 24 37.63 38.30 -36.47
C PHE A 24 37.67 38.31 -34.93
N PHE A 25 38.56 37.53 -34.31
CA PHE A 25 38.76 37.54 -32.86
C PHE A 25 39.33 38.86 -32.34
N LYS A 26 40.16 39.59 -33.08
CA LYS A 26 40.60 40.94 -32.68
C LYS A 26 39.44 41.94 -32.71
N LYS A 27 38.56 41.86 -33.72
CA LYS A 27 37.43 42.78 -33.88
C LYS A 27 36.27 42.48 -32.93
N HIS A 28 36.01 41.20 -32.64
CA HIS A 28 34.86 40.75 -31.87
C HIS A 28 35.21 40.06 -30.55
N GLY A 29 36.49 39.95 -30.19
CA GLY A 29 36.99 39.15 -29.06
C GLY A 29 36.32 39.47 -27.73
N THR A 30 36.14 40.76 -27.40
CA THR A 30 35.44 41.17 -26.16
C THR A 30 33.97 40.77 -26.17
N LYS A 31 33.29 40.83 -27.33
CA LYS A 31 31.88 40.40 -27.45
C LYS A 31 31.76 38.87 -27.36
N LEU A 32 32.70 38.15 -27.95
CA LEU A 32 32.81 36.69 -27.83
C LEU A 32 33.09 36.25 -26.41
N SER A 33 33.99 36.92 -25.68
CA SER A 33 34.27 36.58 -24.27
C SER A 33 33.04 36.77 -23.40
N TRP A 34 32.30 37.88 -23.57
CA TRP A 34 31.03 38.09 -22.86
C TRP A 34 29.98 37.04 -23.21
N ALA A 35 29.87 36.65 -24.49
CA ALA A 35 28.94 35.62 -24.92
C ALA A 35 29.26 34.26 -24.26
N VAL A 36 30.54 33.88 -24.18
CA VAL A 36 30.96 32.65 -23.50
C VAL A 36 30.66 32.71 -22.00
N VAL A 37 30.95 33.83 -21.34
CA VAL A 37 30.64 34.01 -19.91
C VAL A 37 29.15 33.88 -19.64
N ILE A 38 28.30 34.54 -20.45
CA ILE A 38 26.85 34.43 -20.33
C ILE A 38 26.39 32.98 -20.52
N LEU A 39 26.93 32.27 -21.51
CA LEU A 39 26.60 30.88 -21.78
C LEU A 39 26.98 29.97 -20.60
N VAL A 40 28.16 30.19 -20.00
CA VAL A 40 28.60 29.48 -18.80
C VAL A 40 27.70 29.78 -17.59
N LEU A 41 27.28 31.03 -17.40
CA LEU A 41 26.36 31.39 -16.31
C LEU A 41 24.97 30.74 -16.49
N ILE A 42 24.45 30.73 -17.72
CA ILE A 42 23.19 30.05 -18.04
C ILE A 42 23.31 28.55 -17.79
N SER A 43 24.41 27.91 -18.20
CA SER A 43 24.61 26.47 -17.99
C SER A 43 24.75 26.13 -16.51
N LEU A 44 25.46 26.94 -15.73
CA LEU A 44 25.57 26.78 -14.27
C LEU A 44 24.22 26.94 -13.57
N GLY A 45 23.44 27.95 -13.96
CA GLY A 45 22.08 28.16 -13.44
C GLY A 45 21.17 26.97 -13.73
N TRP A 46 21.24 26.42 -14.95
CA TRP A 46 20.49 25.23 -15.34
C TRP A 46 20.91 23.97 -14.55
N VAL A 47 22.22 23.74 -14.39
CA VAL A 47 22.74 22.61 -13.59
C VAL A 47 22.32 22.71 -12.13
N TRP A 48 22.38 23.91 -11.54
CA TRP A 48 21.97 24.13 -10.16
C TRP A 48 20.48 23.88 -9.95
N TRP A 49 19.62 24.38 -10.85
CA TRP A 49 18.19 24.10 -10.83
C TRP A 49 17.95 22.59 -10.93
N ASN A 50 18.55 21.93 -11.92
CA ASN A 50 18.33 20.51 -12.16
C ASN A 50 18.79 19.67 -10.95
N ARG A 51 19.94 20.00 -10.34
CA ARG A 51 20.39 19.37 -9.10
C ARG A 51 19.42 19.57 -7.94
N LYS A 52 18.88 20.77 -7.76
CA LYS A 52 17.91 21.08 -6.71
C LYS A 52 16.60 20.31 -6.91
N ALA A 53 16.10 20.23 -8.15
CA ALA A 53 14.91 19.46 -8.49
C ALA A 53 15.11 17.95 -8.25
N ILE A 54 16.28 17.41 -8.58
CA ILE A 54 16.64 16.01 -8.29
C ILE A 54 16.70 15.77 -6.78
N ALA A 55 17.35 16.66 -6.03
CA ALA A 55 17.47 16.54 -4.57
C ALA A 55 16.09 16.50 -3.89
N GLN A 56 15.15 17.35 -4.30
CA GLN A 56 13.78 17.35 -3.78
C GLN A 56 13.05 16.03 -4.05
N ARG A 57 13.20 15.45 -5.25
CA ARG A 57 12.59 14.15 -5.59
C ARG A 57 13.17 13.01 -4.74
N VAL A 58 14.48 13.00 -4.54
CA VAL A 58 15.17 12.01 -3.71
C VAL A 58 14.73 12.12 -2.25
N GLU A 59 14.59 13.34 -1.72
CA GLU A 59 14.10 13.56 -0.36
C GLU A 59 12.67 13.05 -0.16
N VAL A 60 11.76 13.36 -1.10
CA VAL A 60 10.38 12.87 -1.07
C VAL A 60 10.33 11.34 -1.08
N GLN A 61 11.16 10.71 -1.91
CA GLN A 61 11.24 9.25 -2.00
C GLN A 61 11.80 8.64 -0.70
N ASN A 62 12.89 9.16 -0.16
CA ASN A 62 13.46 8.67 1.11
C ASN A 62 12.47 8.81 2.27
N ARG A 63 11.74 9.94 2.32
CA ARG A 63 10.71 10.17 3.33
C ARG A 63 9.57 9.17 3.19
N TYR A 64 9.11 8.93 1.97
CA TYR A 64 8.08 7.94 1.67
C TYR A 64 8.54 6.53 2.08
N ASP A 65 9.74 6.10 1.68
CA ASP A 65 10.30 4.78 2.02
C ASP A 65 10.44 4.57 3.53
N ARG A 66 10.80 5.62 4.27
CA ARG A 66 10.83 5.57 5.75
C ARG A 66 9.42 5.37 6.31
N LEU A 67 8.45 6.15 5.85
CA LEU A 67 7.08 6.10 6.39
C LEU A 67 6.38 4.78 6.06
N THR A 68 6.59 4.22 4.86
CA THR A 68 6.00 2.92 4.48
C THR A 68 6.57 1.76 5.29
N ARG A 69 7.88 1.78 5.59
CA ARG A 69 8.49 0.79 6.49
C ARG A 69 7.95 0.89 7.91
N LEU A 70 7.79 2.12 8.43
CA LEU A 70 7.19 2.35 9.74
C LEU A 70 5.74 1.84 9.77
N ALA A 71 4.93 2.21 8.77
CA ALA A 71 3.55 1.75 8.62
C ALA A 71 3.43 0.23 8.57
N ALA A 72 4.36 -0.47 7.92
CA ALA A 72 4.38 -1.93 7.86
C ALA A 72 4.73 -2.60 9.20
N SER A 73 5.56 -1.94 10.03
CA SER A 73 5.99 -2.46 11.33
C SER A 73 4.98 -2.25 12.46
N SER A 74 4.12 -1.23 12.36
CA SER A 74 3.16 -0.86 13.41
C SER A 74 1.75 -1.37 13.07
N LEU A 75 1.18 -2.26 13.90
CA LEU A 75 -0.23 -2.67 13.79
C LEU A 75 -1.20 -1.49 13.97
N THR A 76 -0.78 -0.44 14.67
CA THR A 76 -1.49 0.82 14.86
C THR A 76 -0.69 1.96 14.30
N SER A 77 -1.31 2.79 13.44
CA SER A 77 -0.58 3.91 12.82
C SER A 77 -0.23 4.99 13.82
N ASP A 78 1.07 5.16 14.02
CA ASP A 78 1.65 6.28 14.75
C ASP A 78 1.21 7.62 14.13
N LYS A 79 1.04 8.65 14.97
CA LYS A 79 0.69 10.00 14.54
C LYS A 79 1.73 10.56 13.57
N GLU A 80 3.00 10.16 13.73
CA GLU A 80 4.07 10.49 12.78
C GLU A 80 3.79 9.93 11.39
N VAL A 81 3.34 8.67 11.28
CA VAL A 81 3.03 8.03 10.01
C VAL A 81 1.87 8.73 9.31
N ILE A 82 0.78 8.98 10.04
CA ILE A 82 -0.40 9.63 9.48
C ILE A 82 -0.07 11.04 8.99
N SER A 83 0.59 11.86 9.81
CA SER A 83 0.96 13.23 9.43
C SER A 83 1.97 13.26 8.28
N GLY A 84 2.93 12.33 8.28
CA GLY A 84 3.91 12.18 7.21
C GLY A 84 3.27 11.83 5.87
N LEU A 85 2.40 10.82 5.83
CA LEU A 85 1.68 10.43 4.62
C LEU A 85 0.72 11.52 4.15
N GLN A 86 0.11 12.27 5.07
CA GLN A 86 -0.76 13.39 4.69
C GLN A 86 0.04 14.49 3.98
N SER A 87 1.19 14.86 4.53
CA SER A 87 2.11 15.82 3.87
C SER A 87 2.58 15.32 2.50
N LEU A 88 2.85 14.02 2.35
CA LEU A 88 3.22 13.43 1.07
C LEU A 88 2.04 13.32 0.08
N GLY A 89 0.80 13.26 0.56
CA GLY A 89 -0.41 13.26 -0.26
C GLY A 89 -0.83 14.65 -0.75
N GLU A 90 -0.27 15.72 -0.18
CA GLU A 90 -0.58 17.12 -0.52
C GLU A 90 0.48 17.77 -1.42
N GLN A 91 1.60 17.10 -1.68
CA GLN A 91 2.68 17.60 -2.54
C GLN A 91 2.55 17.16 -4.00
N ASP A 92 3.06 17.97 -4.92
CA ASP A 92 3.01 17.71 -6.37
C ASP A 92 4.37 17.27 -6.99
N THR A 93 5.44 17.14 -6.19
CA THR A 93 6.79 16.84 -6.72
C THR A 93 6.88 15.47 -7.38
N VAL A 94 6.28 14.46 -6.73
CA VAL A 94 6.25 13.07 -7.21
C VAL A 94 4.82 12.55 -7.08
N ARG A 95 4.03 12.72 -8.13
CA ARG A 95 2.58 12.51 -8.11
C ARG A 95 2.15 11.08 -7.76
N TRP A 96 2.92 10.06 -8.14
CA TRP A 96 2.61 8.67 -7.76
C TRP A 96 2.80 8.42 -6.25
N ILE A 97 3.78 9.09 -5.60
CA ILE A 97 3.97 9.02 -4.15
C ILE A 97 2.78 9.67 -3.44
N ALA A 98 2.27 10.78 -3.97
CA ALA A 98 1.08 11.42 -3.42
C ALA A 98 -0.16 10.51 -3.52
N ALA A 99 -0.36 9.87 -4.67
CA ALA A 99 -1.44 8.91 -4.88
C ALA A 99 -1.37 7.74 -3.87
N ASP A 100 -0.20 7.12 -3.75
CA ASP A 100 -0.03 5.98 -2.85
C ASP A 100 -0.10 6.39 -1.37
N SER A 101 0.41 7.56 -1.01
CA SER A 101 0.32 8.07 0.38
C SER A 101 -1.13 8.28 0.81
N LEU A 102 -1.97 8.83 -0.07
CA LEU A 102 -3.41 8.96 0.17
C LEU A 102 -4.09 7.58 0.22
N LEU A 103 -3.70 6.65 -0.65
CA LEU A 103 -4.20 5.28 -0.63
C LEU A 103 -3.88 4.56 0.68
N GLN A 104 -2.66 4.73 1.20
CA GLN A 104 -2.23 4.20 2.48
C GLN A 104 -2.99 4.81 3.65
N LEU A 105 -3.23 6.13 3.65
CA LEU A 105 -4.10 6.77 4.64
C LEU A 105 -5.50 6.15 4.62
N GLY A 106 -6.07 5.93 3.43
CA GLY A 106 -7.35 5.24 3.28
C GLY A 106 -7.33 3.85 3.94
N ARG A 107 -6.27 3.06 3.71
CA ARG A 107 -6.10 1.72 4.29
C ARG A 107 -5.92 1.75 5.82
N ILE A 108 -5.12 2.68 6.32
CA ILE A 108 -4.90 2.89 7.76
C ILE A 108 -6.23 3.14 8.47
N TYR A 109 -7.03 4.07 7.93
CA TYR A 109 -8.34 4.35 8.50
C TYR A 109 -9.30 3.18 8.34
N ALA A 110 -9.28 2.46 7.22
CA ALA A 110 -10.08 1.24 7.05
C ALA A 110 -9.73 0.17 8.08
N THR A 111 -8.45 -0.07 8.36
CA THR A 111 -8.01 -1.02 9.40
C THR A 111 -8.42 -0.55 10.79
N SER A 112 -8.35 0.76 11.08
CA SER A 112 -8.75 1.29 12.40
C SER A 112 -10.23 1.06 12.73
N VAL A 113 -11.10 0.91 11.71
CA VAL A 113 -12.51 0.54 11.90
C VAL A 113 -12.65 -0.84 12.52
N LEU A 114 -11.76 -1.77 12.18
CA LEU A 114 -11.76 -3.14 12.70
C LEU A 114 -11.20 -3.24 14.12
N LEU A 115 -10.43 -2.23 14.55
CA LEU A 115 -9.70 -2.23 15.82
C LEU A 115 -10.38 -1.43 16.93
N THR A 116 -11.46 -0.70 16.64
CA THR A 116 -12.14 0.13 17.64
C THR A 116 -13.57 -0.34 17.93
N ASP A 117 -13.85 -0.51 19.22
CA ASP A 117 -15.18 -0.88 19.71
C ASP A 117 -16.12 0.33 19.78
N LYS A 118 -15.56 1.54 19.82
CA LYS A 118 -16.32 2.78 19.97
C LYS A 118 -16.95 3.19 18.65
N LYS A 119 -18.28 3.15 18.59
CA LYS A 119 -19.06 3.53 17.39
C LYS A 119 -18.62 4.87 16.78
N GLN A 120 -18.47 5.91 17.60
CA GLN A 120 -18.05 7.24 17.12
C GLN A 120 -16.68 7.22 16.42
N GLN A 121 -15.73 6.46 16.95
CA GLN A 121 -14.39 6.34 16.36
C GLN A 121 -14.43 5.52 15.06
N ARG A 122 -15.25 4.47 15.00
CA ARG A 122 -15.50 3.74 13.76
C ARG A 122 -16.08 4.65 12.69
N ASP A 123 -17.07 5.47 13.04
CA ASP A 123 -17.74 6.36 12.09
C ASP A 123 -16.78 7.44 11.55
N ASP A 124 -15.94 8.03 12.41
CA ASP A 124 -14.89 8.98 11.99
C ASP A 124 -13.84 8.29 11.10
N ALA A 125 -13.36 7.11 11.49
CA ALA A 125 -12.42 6.34 10.68
C ALA A 125 -12.98 5.98 9.30
N LEU A 126 -14.24 5.53 9.24
CA LEU A 126 -14.92 5.26 7.98
C LEU A 126 -15.02 6.51 7.09
N ALA A 127 -15.38 7.66 7.68
CA ALA A 127 -15.52 8.92 6.96
C ALA A 127 -14.17 9.38 6.39
N ARG A 128 -13.10 9.32 7.20
CA ARG A 128 -11.74 9.66 6.77
C ARG A 128 -11.22 8.72 5.70
N GLY A 129 -11.38 7.41 5.89
CA GLY A 129 -10.96 6.39 4.92
C GLY A 129 -11.62 6.63 3.56
N ARG A 130 -12.94 6.84 3.55
CA ARG A 130 -13.69 7.19 2.32
C ARG A 130 -13.17 8.48 1.68
N LYS A 131 -12.92 9.54 2.46
CA LYS A 131 -12.41 10.82 1.95
C LYS A 131 -11.06 10.63 1.25
N TYR A 132 -10.14 9.85 1.81
CA TYR A 132 -8.83 9.62 1.19
C TYR A 132 -8.91 8.79 -0.09
N TYR A 133 -9.70 7.72 -0.12
CA TYR A 133 -9.93 6.98 -1.35
C TYR A 133 -10.57 7.83 -2.45
N GLN A 134 -11.54 8.68 -2.09
CA GLN A 134 -12.16 9.58 -3.05
C GLN A 134 -11.16 10.58 -3.63
N ARG A 135 -10.26 11.15 -2.82
CA ARG A 135 -9.17 12.02 -3.31
C ARG A 135 -8.26 11.31 -4.32
N VAL A 136 -7.99 10.01 -4.13
CA VAL A 136 -7.21 9.23 -5.10
C VAL A 136 -7.96 9.13 -6.43
N ILE A 137 -9.25 8.81 -6.38
CA ILE A 137 -10.10 8.68 -7.57
C ILE A 137 -10.21 10.00 -8.33
N ASP A 138 -10.46 11.10 -7.62
CA ASP A 138 -10.70 12.41 -8.24
C ASP A 138 -9.41 13.06 -8.78
N GLY A 139 -8.27 12.84 -8.11
CA GLY A 139 -7.02 13.55 -8.40
C GLY A 139 -6.00 12.78 -9.24
N PHE A 140 -6.12 11.46 -9.36
CA PHE A 140 -5.07 10.59 -9.88
C PHE A 140 -5.54 9.63 -10.98
N GLY A 141 -6.49 10.07 -11.82
CA GLY A 141 -6.98 9.32 -12.99
C GLY A 141 -5.88 8.82 -13.93
N ASP A 142 -4.75 9.53 -13.99
CA ASP A 142 -3.56 9.16 -14.78
C ASP A 142 -2.81 7.92 -14.23
N PHE A 143 -3.18 7.42 -13.05
CA PHE A 143 -2.60 6.23 -12.42
C PHE A 143 -3.65 5.14 -12.16
N PRO A 144 -4.05 4.38 -13.20
CA PRO A 144 -5.11 3.37 -13.09
C PRO A 144 -4.94 2.39 -11.92
N PRO A 145 -3.74 1.87 -11.58
CA PRO A 145 -3.59 0.93 -10.47
C PRO A 145 -3.96 1.53 -9.10
N PHE A 146 -3.68 2.81 -8.86
CA PHE A 146 -4.03 3.46 -7.58
C PHE A 146 -5.53 3.78 -7.51
N VAL A 147 -6.12 4.23 -8.61
CA VAL A 147 -7.57 4.47 -8.70
C VAL A 147 -8.34 3.17 -8.50
N ALA A 148 -7.91 2.08 -9.15
CA ALA A 148 -8.46 0.75 -8.96
C ALA A 148 -8.37 0.29 -7.50
N ALA A 149 -7.20 0.46 -6.87
CA ALA A 149 -7.01 0.10 -5.46
C ALA A 149 -7.90 0.93 -4.52
N ALA A 150 -8.14 2.20 -4.84
CA ALA A 150 -9.05 3.07 -4.09
C ALA A 150 -10.51 2.61 -4.23
N HIS A 151 -10.96 2.22 -5.43
CA HIS A 151 -12.28 1.60 -5.62
C HIS A 151 -12.42 0.30 -4.82
N ILE A 152 -11.39 -0.56 -4.79
CA ILE A 152 -11.42 -1.76 -3.94
C ILE A 152 -11.55 -1.37 -2.46
N GLY A 153 -10.80 -0.37 -2.02
CA GLY A 153 -10.89 0.16 -0.66
C GLY A 153 -12.30 0.64 -0.30
N LEU A 154 -12.93 1.42 -1.18
CA LEU A 154 -14.32 1.86 -1.02
C LEU A 154 -15.30 0.68 -0.99
N GLY A 155 -15.09 -0.33 -1.83
CA GLY A 155 -15.88 -1.55 -1.85
C GLY A 155 -15.83 -2.30 -0.52
N LYS A 156 -14.63 -2.49 0.04
CA LYS A 156 -14.44 -3.12 1.36
C LYS A 156 -15.06 -2.32 2.50
N LEU A 157 -14.99 -0.98 2.45
CA LEU A 157 -15.68 -0.13 3.42
C LEU A 157 -17.21 -0.25 3.32
N ALA A 158 -17.74 -0.49 2.13
CA ALA A 158 -19.17 -0.73 1.92
C ALA A 158 -19.58 -2.13 2.41
N GLU A 159 -18.78 -3.17 2.15
CA GLU A 159 -18.97 -4.52 2.71
C GLU A 159 -19.02 -4.51 4.23
N GLY A 160 -18.08 -3.81 4.87
CA GLY A 160 -18.04 -3.69 6.33
C GLY A 160 -19.29 -3.01 6.92
N ARG A 161 -20.10 -2.34 6.10
CA ARG A 161 -21.39 -1.74 6.48
C ARG A 161 -22.60 -2.58 6.04
N GLY A 162 -22.39 -3.70 5.36
CA GLY A 162 -23.44 -4.52 4.76
C GLY A 162 -24.03 -3.96 3.45
N ASP A 163 -23.43 -2.90 2.88
CA ASP A 163 -23.87 -2.32 1.61
C ASP A 163 -23.21 -3.04 0.42
N PHE A 164 -23.69 -4.25 0.15
CA PHE A 164 -23.13 -5.12 -0.88
C PHE A 164 -23.40 -4.62 -2.30
N GLU A 165 -24.45 -3.83 -2.53
CA GLU A 165 -24.74 -3.24 -3.84
C GLU A 165 -23.72 -2.17 -4.20
N THR A 166 -23.38 -1.28 -3.25
CA THR A 166 -22.30 -0.31 -3.45
C THR A 166 -20.95 -1.02 -3.62
N ALA A 167 -20.67 -2.06 -2.84
CA ALA A 167 -19.45 -2.85 -3.00
C ALA A 167 -19.33 -3.47 -4.40
N ARG A 168 -20.42 -4.08 -4.89
CA ARG A 168 -20.48 -4.69 -6.23
C ARG A 168 -20.18 -3.66 -7.32
N LYS A 169 -20.76 -2.46 -7.24
CA LYS A 169 -20.49 -1.37 -8.19
C LYS A 169 -19.01 -1.00 -8.19
N CYS A 170 -18.41 -0.84 -7.00
CA CYS A 170 -17.00 -0.50 -6.87
C CYS A 170 -16.08 -1.53 -7.54
N TYR A 171 -16.30 -2.82 -7.30
CA TYR A 171 -15.46 -3.85 -7.93
C TYR A 171 -15.71 -3.99 -9.42
N LYS A 172 -16.96 -3.84 -9.87
CA LYS A 172 -17.26 -3.82 -11.30
C LYS A 172 -16.49 -2.71 -12.01
N THR A 173 -16.43 -1.51 -11.43
CA THR A 173 -15.63 -0.40 -11.98
C THR A 173 -14.16 -0.76 -12.13
N VAL A 174 -13.58 -1.55 -11.20
CA VAL A 174 -12.19 -2.03 -11.31
C VAL A 174 -12.04 -3.02 -12.47
N LEU A 175 -12.99 -3.94 -12.65
CA LEU A 175 -12.95 -4.93 -13.73
C LEU A 175 -13.11 -4.31 -15.12
N ASP A 176 -13.88 -3.23 -15.21
CA ASP A 176 -14.15 -2.50 -16.45
C ASP A 176 -13.06 -1.46 -16.77
N MET A 177 -12.09 -1.24 -15.88
CA MET A 177 -11.07 -0.20 -16.05
C MET A 177 -9.98 -0.64 -17.06
N PRO A 178 -9.69 0.17 -18.08
CA PRO A 178 -8.69 -0.15 -19.09
C PRO A 178 -7.27 -0.07 -18.50
N GLY A 179 -6.33 -0.82 -19.09
CA GLY A 179 -4.91 -0.73 -18.74
C GLY A 179 -4.50 -1.41 -17.43
N LEU A 180 -5.41 -2.15 -16.78
CA LEU A 180 -5.09 -2.92 -15.57
C LEU A 180 -4.53 -4.33 -15.84
N GLY A 181 -4.42 -4.74 -17.11
CA GLY A 181 -3.85 -6.04 -17.47
C GLY A 181 -2.43 -6.21 -16.93
N GLY A 182 -2.20 -7.28 -16.16
CA GLY A 182 -0.91 -7.58 -15.54
C GLY A 182 -0.69 -6.92 -14.16
N TYR A 183 -1.59 -6.05 -13.69
CA TYR A 183 -1.50 -5.51 -12.33
C TYR A 183 -2.22 -6.41 -11.32
N PRO A 184 -1.60 -6.70 -10.15
CA PRO A 184 -2.24 -7.53 -9.11
C PRO A 184 -3.58 -6.99 -8.60
N VAL A 185 -3.79 -5.67 -8.70
CA VAL A 185 -5.03 -5.01 -8.28
C VAL A 185 -6.25 -5.50 -9.07
N LEU A 186 -6.08 -5.90 -10.34
CA LEU A 186 -7.18 -6.45 -11.13
C LEU A 186 -7.64 -7.79 -10.56
N GLU A 187 -6.70 -8.66 -10.22
CA GLU A 187 -6.99 -9.95 -9.58
C GLU A 187 -7.59 -9.78 -8.19
N GLN A 188 -7.13 -8.79 -7.41
CA GLN A 188 -7.78 -8.43 -6.16
C GLN A 188 -9.24 -8.01 -6.36
N GLY A 189 -9.52 -7.21 -7.40
CA GLY A 189 -10.89 -6.82 -7.76
C GLY A 189 -11.76 -8.02 -8.14
N ARG A 190 -11.22 -8.97 -8.93
CA ARG A 190 -11.90 -10.23 -9.29
C ARG A 190 -12.22 -11.08 -8.06
N GLN A 191 -11.25 -11.25 -7.16
CA GLN A 191 -11.43 -12.00 -5.93
C GLN A 191 -12.48 -11.36 -5.04
N ALA A 192 -12.44 -10.04 -4.86
CA ALA A 192 -13.43 -9.32 -4.05
C ALA A 192 -14.84 -9.41 -4.66
N ALA A 193 -14.97 -9.27 -5.97
CA ALA A 193 -16.24 -9.46 -6.68
C ALA A 193 -16.79 -10.90 -6.53
N ALA A 194 -15.92 -11.91 -6.60
CA ALA A 194 -16.30 -13.31 -6.39
C ALA A 194 -16.75 -13.57 -4.94
N GLN A 195 -16.07 -12.99 -3.96
CA GLN A 195 -16.40 -13.10 -2.54
C GLN A 195 -17.79 -12.51 -2.22
N LEU A 196 -18.18 -11.40 -2.86
CA LEU A 196 -19.54 -10.85 -2.73
C LEU A 196 -20.64 -11.87 -3.09
N GLY A 197 -20.39 -12.74 -4.06
CA GLY A 197 -21.34 -13.81 -4.42
C GLY A 197 -21.57 -14.80 -3.28
N THR A 198 -20.57 -15.05 -2.45
CA THR A 198 -20.66 -16.02 -1.35
C THR A 198 -21.44 -15.50 -0.14
N PHE A 199 -21.45 -14.19 0.11
CA PHE A 199 -22.22 -13.60 1.21
C PHE A 199 -23.74 -13.64 0.99
N ASN A 200 -24.18 -13.86 -0.25
CA ASN A 200 -25.61 -14.02 -0.59
C ASN A 200 -26.09 -15.48 -0.47
N THR A 201 -25.20 -16.41 -0.17
CA THR A 201 -25.56 -17.81 0.09
C THR A 201 -25.84 -17.99 1.58
N THR A 202 -27.05 -18.43 1.91
CA THR A 202 -27.42 -18.81 3.28
C THR A 202 -26.43 -19.86 3.79
N VAL A 203 -25.66 -19.52 4.81
CA VAL A 203 -24.75 -20.48 5.45
C VAL A 203 -25.61 -21.49 6.21
N HIS A 204 -25.75 -22.68 5.65
CA HIS A 204 -26.29 -23.82 6.38
C HIS A 204 -25.21 -24.31 7.35
N LEU A 205 -25.30 -23.89 8.62
CA LEU A 205 -24.51 -24.51 9.67
C LEU A 205 -24.87 -25.99 9.70
N ALA A 206 -23.86 -26.87 9.72
CA ALA A 206 -24.09 -28.29 9.90
C ALA A 206 -24.80 -28.51 11.24
N THR A 207 -26.09 -28.79 11.19
CA THR A 207 -26.92 -29.10 12.38
C THR A 207 -26.58 -30.47 12.96
N THR A 208 -25.81 -31.28 12.24
CA THR A 208 -25.34 -32.57 12.70
C THR A 208 -23.99 -32.44 13.41
N MET A 209 -23.99 -32.75 14.70
CA MET A 209 -22.78 -32.92 15.50
C MET A 209 -21.77 -33.83 14.78
N PRO A 210 -20.48 -33.47 14.68
CA PRO A 210 -19.48 -34.31 14.03
C PRO A 210 -19.30 -35.64 14.77
N ALA A 211 -18.90 -36.69 14.06
CA ALA A 211 -18.86 -38.06 14.59
C ALA A 211 -17.96 -38.20 15.84
N TRP A 212 -16.87 -37.44 15.91
CA TRP A 212 -15.98 -37.42 17.08
C TRP A 212 -16.67 -36.81 18.31
N ALA A 213 -17.47 -35.75 18.14
CA ALA A 213 -18.21 -35.12 19.22
C ALA A 213 -19.30 -36.05 19.76
N ARG A 214 -20.00 -36.79 18.88
CA ARG A 214 -20.95 -37.84 19.30
C ARG A 214 -20.26 -38.97 20.06
N ALA A 215 -19.05 -39.35 19.66
CA ALA A 215 -18.29 -40.40 20.33
C ALA A 215 -17.82 -39.96 21.74
N GLU A 216 -17.43 -38.70 21.90
CA GLU A 216 -17.12 -38.12 23.21
C GLU A 216 -18.35 -38.02 24.11
N GLU A 217 -19.49 -37.60 23.58
CA GLU A 217 -20.72 -37.51 24.34
C GLU A 217 -21.19 -38.89 24.83
N LYS A 218 -21.09 -39.92 23.99
CA LYS A 218 -21.32 -41.33 24.40
C LYS A 218 -20.36 -41.78 25.50
N LYS A 219 -19.08 -41.39 25.43
CA LYS A 219 -18.09 -41.69 26.49
C LYS A 219 -18.44 -40.99 27.80
N ARG A 220 -18.93 -39.74 27.74
CA ARG A 220 -19.38 -38.98 28.92
C ARG A 220 -20.62 -39.60 29.54
N GLN A 221 -21.64 -39.91 28.75
CA GLN A 221 -22.87 -40.56 29.22
C GLN A 221 -22.57 -41.91 29.89
N LYS A 222 -21.73 -42.74 29.27
CA LYS A 222 -21.32 -44.03 29.86
C LYS A 222 -20.54 -43.88 31.17
N LYS A 223 -19.77 -42.80 31.31
CA LYS A 223 -19.03 -42.48 32.53
C LYS A 223 -19.98 -42.02 33.64
N GLU A 224 -20.97 -41.20 33.32
CA GLU A 224 -22.01 -40.75 34.27
C GLU A 224 -22.92 -41.88 34.73
N GLU A 225 -23.31 -42.80 33.84
CA GLU A 225 -24.06 -44.02 34.20
C GLU A 225 -23.26 -44.98 35.08
N SER A 226 -21.92 -44.96 34.99
CA SER A 226 -21.04 -45.78 35.83
C SER A 226 -20.75 -45.18 37.21
N ILE A 227 -21.23 -43.96 37.50
CA ILE A 227 -21.13 -43.39 38.85
C ILE A 227 -22.20 -44.09 39.71
N PRO A 228 -21.83 -44.90 40.72
CA PRO A 228 -22.79 -45.60 41.54
C PRO A 228 -23.68 -44.56 42.23
N THR A 229 -24.96 -44.57 41.89
CA THR A 229 -25.98 -43.79 42.59
C THR A 229 -25.88 -44.10 44.07
N GLY A 230 -25.81 -43.08 44.92
CA GLY A 230 -25.48 -43.15 46.35
C GLY A 230 -26.37 -44.02 47.25
N LYS A 231 -27.19 -44.91 46.69
CA LYS A 231 -27.89 -45.98 47.40
C LYS A 231 -26.98 -47.14 47.80
N ASP A 232 -25.92 -47.43 47.03
CA ASP A 232 -25.05 -48.58 47.30
C ASP A 232 -23.93 -48.30 48.31
N ARG A 233 -23.61 -47.01 48.56
CA ARG A 233 -22.60 -46.63 49.58
C ARG A 233 -23.04 -46.88 51.02
N LYS A 234 -24.33 -47.08 51.29
CA LYS A 234 -24.84 -47.36 52.65
C LYS A 234 -24.57 -48.79 53.13
N ALA A 235 -24.29 -49.75 52.24
CA ALA A 235 -24.04 -51.14 52.63
C ALA A 235 -22.58 -51.39 53.05
N GLU A 236 -21.64 -50.54 52.64
CA GLU A 236 -20.21 -50.77 52.89
C GLU A 236 -19.71 -50.15 54.22
N ASP A 237 -20.38 -49.12 54.73
CA ASP A 237 -20.07 -48.55 56.05
C ASP A 237 -20.61 -49.39 57.22
N ASP A 238 -21.68 -50.16 57.04
CA ASP A 238 -22.24 -51.02 58.09
C ASP A 238 -21.43 -52.32 58.30
N ALA A 239 -20.63 -52.74 57.31
CA ALA A 239 -19.77 -53.93 57.43
C ALA A 239 -18.47 -53.69 58.21
N LYS A 240 -18.03 -52.42 58.39
CA LYS A 240 -16.77 -52.08 59.08
C LYS A 240 -16.89 -51.86 60.59
N LYS A 241 -18.10 -51.87 61.16
CA LYS A 241 -18.33 -51.61 62.60
C LYS A 241 -18.39 -52.87 63.48
N GLY A 242 -18.14 -54.06 62.94
CA GLY A 242 -18.36 -55.34 63.65
C GLY A 242 -17.18 -55.95 64.42
N ASP A 243 -15.94 -55.48 64.26
CA ASP A 243 -14.74 -56.25 64.68
C ASP A 243 -13.83 -55.62 65.75
N GLU A 244 -14.27 -54.57 66.45
CA GLU A 244 -13.54 -54.07 67.63
C GLU A 244 -13.90 -54.87 68.90
N LYS A 245 -13.21 -56.00 69.09
CA LYS A 245 -13.15 -56.72 70.37
C LYS A 245 -12.36 -55.90 71.40
N PRO A 246 -12.88 -55.68 72.62
CA PRO A 246 -12.13 -55.02 73.68
C PRO A 246 -11.04 -55.96 74.21
N ARG A 247 -9.79 -55.49 74.22
CA ARG A 247 -8.72 -56.07 75.05
C ARG A 247 -8.73 -55.35 76.39
N SER A 248 -8.88 -56.17 77.42
CA SER A 248 -8.68 -55.93 78.86
C SER A 248 -7.39 -55.18 79.18
#